data_AF-A0A7A6N069-F1
#
_entry.id   AF-A0A7A6N069-F1
#
_cell.length_a   1.000
_cell.length_b   1.000
_cell.length_c   1.000
_cell.angle_alpha   90.00
_cell.angle_beta   90.00
_cell.angle_gamma   90.00
#
_symmetry.space_group_name_H-M   'P 1'
#
loop_
_entity.id
_entity.type
_entity.pdbx_description
1 polymer ?
#
loop_
_entity_poly.entity_id
_entity_poly.type
_entity_poly.pdbx_seq_one_letter_code
_entity_poly.pdbx_strand_id
1 'polypeptide(L)' 'LTEHGQQCPYVRPERREIQLIKRLQQFVPDALPVVRKASWHCRQCHHDYYGEQYCTHCQTGGFSIPRTTQEEICEF' A
#
# COMPACT_ATOMS: atom_id res chain seq x y z
N LEU A 1 5.10 -18.10 11.21
CA LEU A 1 4.56 -16.83 11.75
C LEU A 1 5.76 -15.93 11.97
N THR A 2 6.14 -15.11 10.98
CA THR A 2 7.23 -14.15 11.17
C THR A 2 6.64 -12.81 11.61
N GLU A 3 7.12 -12.41 12.78
CA GLU A 3 6.85 -11.26 13.65
C GLU A 3 7.11 -9.85 13.04
N HIS A 4 7.07 -9.72 11.72
CA HIS A 4 7.36 -8.47 11.01
C HIS A 4 6.19 -7.99 10.14
N GLY A 5 4.97 -8.19 10.62
CA GLY A 5 3.75 -7.68 9.98
C GLY A 5 3.50 -6.18 10.18
N GLN A 6 4.46 -5.43 10.72
CA GLN A 6 4.28 -4.02 11.05
C GLN A 6 5.05 -3.14 10.07
N GLN A 7 4.26 -2.44 9.25
CA GLN A 7 4.64 -1.26 8.48
C GLN A 7 5.60 -1.54 7.31
N CYS A 8 5.01 -1.75 6.14
CA CYS A 8 5.74 -1.66 4.89
C CYS A 8 6.29 -0.23 4.72
N PRO A 9 7.63 -0.03 4.77
CA PRO A 9 8.23 1.30 4.68
C PRO A 9 8.15 1.90 3.28
N TYR A 10 7.64 1.13 2.31
CA TYR A 10 7.59 1.48 0.89
C TYR A 10 6.21 1.89 0.41
N VAL A 11 5.17 1.71 1.24
CA VAL A 11 3.88 2.35 0.99
C VAL A 11 4.14 3.83 1.04
N ARG A 12 3.81 4.53 -0.05
CA ARG A 12 3.91 5.98 -0.12
C ARG A 12 2.48 6.52 -0.08
N PRO A 13 1.87 6.69 1.11
CA PRO A 13 0.52 7.19 1.21
C PRO A 13 0.41 8.52 0.51
N GLU A 14 -0.76 8.84 -0.02
CA GLU A 14 -0.97 10.14 -0.64
C GLU A 14 -0.75 11.26 0.38
N ARG A 15 -0.35 12.45 -0.07
CA ARG A 15 -0.12 13.60 0.83
C ARG A 15 -1.34 13.89 1.71
N ARG A 16 -2.56 13.68 1.19
CA ARG A 16 -3.81 13.84 1.94
C ARG A 16 -3.95 12.79 3.05
N GLU A 17 -3.63 11.52 2.76
CA GLU A 17 -3.64 10.45 3.75
C GLU A 17 -2.60 10.69 4.86
N ILE A 18 -1.41 11.18 4.49
CA ILE A 18 -0.36 11.57 5.46
C ILE A 18 -0.86 12.69 6.39
N GLN A 19 -1.57 13.68 5.86
CA GLN A 19 -2.12 14.75 6.68
C GLN A 19 -3.22 14.26 7.61
N LEU A 20 -4.07 13.35 7.12
CA LEU A 20 -5.15 12.75 7.90
C LEU A 20 -4.58 11.91 9.05
N ILE A 21 -3.63 11.02 8.78
CA ILE A 21 -3.06 10.15 9.81
C ILE A 21 -2.35 10.96 10.90
N LYS A 22 -1.63 12.02 10.54
CA LYS A 22 -0.99 12.92 11.52
C LYS A 22 -1.99 13.63 12.42
N ARG A 23 -3.17 14.00 11.91
CA ARG A 23 -4.25 14.58 12.72
C ARG A 23 -4.86 13.52 13.64
N LEU A 24 -5.08 12.31 13.12
CA LEU A 24 -5.65 11.21 13.89
C LEU A 24 -4.72 10.79 15.05
N GLN A 25 -3.41 10.80 14.82
CA GLN A 25 -2.39 10.49 15.83
C GLN A 25 -2.40 11.41 17.05
N GLN A 26 -3.00 12.61 16.94
CA GLN A 26 -3.19 13.49 18.11
C GLN A 26 -4.21 12.94 19.11
N PHE A 27 -5.16 12.12 18.64
CA PHE A 27 -6.22 11.53 19.45
C PHE A 27 -5.99 10.04 19.71
N VAL A 28 -5.40 9.35 18.73
CA VAL A 28 -5.09 7.90 18.78
C VAL A 28 -3.64 7.71 18.35
N PRO A 29 -2.68 7.74 19.31
CA PRO A 29 -1.25 7.70 19.01
C PRO A 29 -0.81 6.53 18.13
N ASP A 30 -1.46 5.38 18.25
CA ASP A 30 -1.15 4.15 17.51
C ASP A 30 -1.85 4.08 16.14
N ALA A 31 -2.44 5.17 15.66
CA ALA A 31 -3.06 5.20 14.34
C ALA A 31 -2.01 4.98 13.24
N LEU A 32 -2.23 3.96 12.42
CA LEU A 32 -1.41 3.61 11.26
C LEU A 32 -2.11 3.95 9.93
N PRO A 33 -1.37 4.27 8.86
CA PRO A 33 -1.95 4.43 7.53
C PRO A 33 -2.72 3.17 7.13
N VAL A 34 -3.89 3.34 6.51
CA VAL A 34 -4.62 2.21 5.93
C VAL A 34 -3.83 1.74 4.72
N VAL A 35 -3.21 0.57 4.85
CA VAL A 35 -2.49 -0.04 3.74
C VAL A 35 -3.48 -0.87 2.92
N ARG A 36 -3.74 -0.44 1.68
CA ARG A 36 -4.63 -1.17 0.76
C ARG A 36 -3.85 -2.29 0.09
N LYS A 37 -4.41 -3.49 0.12
CA LYS A 37 -3.98 -4.60 -0.74
C LYS A 37 -4.85 -4.62 -1.99
N ALA A 38 -4.24 -4.88 -3.14
CA ALA A 38 -4.91 -4.99 -4.42
C ALA A 38 -4.10 -5.90 -5.35
N SER A 39 -4.66 -6.19 -6.51
CA SER A 39 -3.91 -6.79 -7.61
C SER A 39 -3.06 -5.73 -8.31
N TRP A 40 -1.75 -5.95 -8.36
CA TRP A 40 -0.77 -5.06 -8.97
C TRP A 40 -0.06 -5.73 -10.14
N HIS A 41 0.32 -4.93 -11.12
CA HIS A 41 1.25 -5.31 -12.18
C HIS A 41 2.49 -4.44 -12.09
N CYS A 42 3.67 -5.05 -11.94
CA CYS A 42 4.93 -4.31 -11.98
C CYS A 42 5.41 -4.18 -13.43
N ARG A 43 5.42 -2.96 -13.97
CA ARG A 43 5.86 -2.70 -15.34
C ARG A 43 7.37 -2.89 -15.57
N GLN A 44 8.17 -3.03 -14.50
CA GLN A 44 9.62 -3.22 -14.61
C GLN A 44 10.02 -4.69 -14.74
N CYS A 45 9.42 -5.59 -13.97
CA CYS A 45 9.69 -7.04 -14.06
C CYS A 45 8.59 -7.82 -14.78
N HIS A 46 7.54 -7.14 -15.24
CA HIS A 46 6.36 -7.72 -15.89
C HIS A 46 5.70 -8.83 -15.05
N HIS A 47 5.82 -8.74 -13.73
CA HIS A 47 5.21 -9.69 -12.81
C HIS A 47 3.96 -9.11 -12.17
N ASP A 48 2.91 -9.91 -12.17
CA ASP A 48 1.70 -9.63 -11.43
C ASP A 48 1.79 -10.17 -10.01
N TYR A 49 1.27 -9.42 -9.05
CA TYR A 49 1.28 -9.83 -7.66
C TYR A 49 0.08 -9.25 -6.91
N TYR A 50 -0.37 -9.95 -5.87
CA TYR A 50 -1.41 -9.45 -4.96
C TYR A 50 -0.77 -9.00 -3.65
N GLY A 51 -1.14 -7.82 -3.18
CA GLY A 51 -0.58 -7.26 -1.96
C GLY A 51 -0.62 -5.74 -1.98
N GLU A 52 0.30 -5.12 -1.27
CA GLU A 52 0.44 -3.67 -1.21
C GLU A 52 1.11 -3.15 -2.49
N GLN A 53 1.14 -1.84 -2.75
CA GLN A 53 1.83 -1.27 -3.91
C GLN A 53 3.36 -1.36 -3.78
N TYR A 54 3.90 -2.58 -3.75
CA TYR A 54 5.31 -2.85 -3.57
C TYR A 54 5.69 -4.18 -4.23
N CYS A 55 6.45 -4.09 -5.32
CA CYS A 55 6.97 -5.27 -5.98
C CYS A 55 8.21 -5.76 -5.22
N THR A 56 8.14 -6.95 -4.62
CA THR A 56 9.27 -7.56 -3.89
C THR A 56 10.45 -7.94 -4.77
N HIS A 57 10.20 -8.20 -6.06
CA HIS A 57 11.27 -8.48 -7.03
C HIS A 57 12.09 -7.24 -7.38
N CYS A 58 11.44 -6.09 -7.57
CA CYS A 58 12.10 -4.81 -7.88
C CYS A 58 12.41 -3.98 -6.63
N GLN A 59 11.92 -4.41 -5.47
CA GLN A 59 12.00 -3.73 -4.19
C GLN A 59 11.52 -2.26 -4.26
N THR A 60 10.47 -1.99 -5.05
CA THR A 60 9.89 -0.67 -5.24
C THR A 60 8.41 -0.72 -5.59
N GLY A 61 7.67 0.30 -5.15
CA GLY A 61 6.28 0.55 -5.56
C GLY A 61 6.13 1.37 -6.84
N GLY A 62 7.19 2.06 -7.29
CA GLY A 62 7.10 3.11 -8.32
C GLY A 62 6.65 2.63 -9.71
N PHE A 63 6.80 1.33 -10.01
CA PHE A 63 6.38 0.73 -11.29
C PHE A 63 5.11 -0.13 -11.16
N SER A 64 4.52 -0.18 -9.97
CA SER A 64 3.36 -1.01 -9.67
C SER A 64 2.09 -0.25 -9.98
N ILE A 65 1.38 -0.69 -11.02
CA ILE A 65 0.09 -0.13 -11.41
C ILE A 65 -1.02 -1.07 -10.96
N PRO A 66 -2.20 -0.55 -10.55
CA PRO A 66 -3.31 -1.41 -10.24
C PRO A 66 -3.69 -2.19 -11.51
N ARG A 67 -3.88 -3.50 -11.38
CA ARG A 67 -4.61 -4.20 -12.41
C ARG A 67 -6.05 -3.73 -12.31
N THR A 68 -6.51 -3.03 -13.33
CA THR A 68 -7.93 -2.75 -13.56
C THR A 68 -8.61 -4.06 -13.96
N THR A 69 -8.69 -5.01 -13.04
CA THR A 69 -9.79 -5.97 -13.02
C THR A 69 -10.93 -5.24 -12.32
N GLN A 70 -12.12 -5.30 -12.89
CA GLN A 70 -13.30 -4.48 -12.58
C GLN A 70 -13.90 -4.71 -11.18
N GLU A 71 -13.13 -5.19 -10.20
CA GLU A 71 -13.60 -5.53 -8.86
C GLU A 71 -12.59 -5.02 -7.83
N GLU A 72 -13.10 -4.52 -6.71
CA GLU A 72 -12.38 -3.92 -5.58
C GLU A 72 -12.03 -2.42 -5.70
N ILE A 73 -13.01 -1.63 -6.17
CA ILE A 73 -13.32 -0.42 -5.38
C ILE A 73 -13.83 -0.96 -4.04
N CYS A 74 -12.96 -1.08 -3.03
CA CYS A 74 -13.44 -1.13 -1.65
C CYS A 74 -14.09 0.23 -1.38
N GLU A 75 -15.39 0.30 -1.63
CA GLU A 75 -16.26 1.33 -1.08
C GLU A 75 -16.12 1.29 0.44
N PHE A 76 -15.94 2.47 1.01
CA PHE A 76 -15.67 2.71 2.42
C PHE A 76 -16.90 2.44 3.29
#